data_AF-A0A519ELP5-F1
#
_entry.id   AF-A0A519ELP5-F1
#
_cell.length_a   1.000
_cell.length_b   1.000
_cell.length_c   1.000
_cell.angle_alpha   90.00
_cell.angle_beta   90.00
_cell.angle_gamma   90.00
#
_symmetry.space_group_name_H-M   'P 1'
#
loop_
_entity.id
_entity.type
_entity.pdbx_description
1 polymer ?
#
loop_
_entity_poly.entity_id
_entity_poly.type
_entity_poly.pdbx_seq_one_letter_code
_entity_poly.pdbx_strand_id
1 'polypeptide(L)' 'MSLLNVGARALLANQIALQTTGNNIANASTVGYSRQTAVMGSVPGQFTGSGYIG' A
#
# COMPACT_ATOMS: atom_id res chain seq x y z
N MET A 1 -8.76 -10.88 -12.84
CA MET A 1 -7.54 -10.56 -12.09
C MET A 1 -6.45 -11.57 -12.44
N SER A 2 -5.41 -11.18 -13.17
CA SER A 2 -4.22 -12.05 -13.35
C SER A 2 -3.35 -11.98 -12.09
N LEU A 3 -2.72 -13.09 -11.69
CA LEU A 3 -1.76 -13.15 -10.58
C LEU A 3 -0.68 -12.07 -10.69
N LEU A 4 -0.26 -11.73 -11.92
CA LEU A 4 0.69 -10.65 -12.20
C LEU A 4 0.17 -9.28 -11.74
N ASN A 5 -1.13 -8.99 -11.90
CA ASN A 5 -1.72 -7.74 -11.44
C ASN A 5 -1.76 -7.68 -9.90
N VAL A 6 -1.92 -8.81 -9.21
CA VAL A 6 -1.85 -8.85 -7.74
C VAL A 6 -0.42 -8.58 -7.27
N GLY A 7 0.57 -9.26 -7.87
CA GLY A 7 1.99 -9.04 -7.57
C GLY A 7 2.43 -7.59 -7.85
N ALA A 8 2.02 -7.00 -8.97
CA ALA A 8 2.31 -5.61 -9.29
C ALA A 8 1.71 -4.63 -8.27
N ARG A 9 0.47 -4.87 -7.82
CA ARG A 9 -0.18 -4.05 -6.78
C ARG A 9 0.50 -4.20 -5.42
N ALA A 10 0.92 -5.41 -5.07
CA ALA A 10 1.69 -5.67 -3.84
C ALA A 10 3.04 -4.94 -3.87
N LEU A 11 3.75 -4.97 -5.00
CA LEU A 11 5.00 -4.23 -5.16
C LEU A 11 4.80 -2.72 -4.98
N LEU A 12 3.78 -2.16 -5.63
CA LEU A 12 3.47 -0.74 -5.52
C LEU A 12 3.10 -0.34 -4.08
N ALA A 13 2.30 -1.16 -3.39
CA ALA A 13 1.94 -0.92 -1.99
C ALA A 13 3.18 -0.87 -1.08
N ASN A 14 4.11 -1.81 -1.27
CA ASN A 14 5.38 -1.83 -0.53
C ASN A 14 6.27 -0.63 -0.88
N GLN A 15 6.30 -0.21 -2.15
CA GLN A 15 7.05 0.98 -2.55
C GLN A 15 6.56 2.24 -1.84
N ILE A 16 5.24 2.40 -1.67
CA ILE A 16 4.66 3.51 -0.91
C ILE A 16 5.06 3.41 0.57
N ALA A 17 5.00 2.22 1.18
CA ALA A 17 5.41 2.04 2.57
C ALA A 17 6.88 2.41 2.81
N LEU A 18 7.77 2.05 1.87
CA LEU A 18 9.18 2.43 1.90
C LEU A 18 9.36 3.95 1.75
N GLN A 19 8.59 4.60 0.86
CA GLN A 19 8.62 6.05 0.72
C GLN A 19 8.15 6.77 1.99
N THR A 20 7.07 6.32 2.62
CA THR A 20 6.62 6.87 3.91
C THR A 20 7.69 6.71 4.98
N THR A 21 8.34 5.55 5.02
CA THR A 21 9.46 5.30 5.95
C THR A 21 10.64 6.23 5.69
N GLY A 22 11.03 6.40 4.42
CA GLY A 22 12.11 7.31 4.04
C GLY A 22 11.81 8.77 4.39
N ASN A 23 10.59 9.24 4.16
CA ASN A 23 10.17 10.58 4.56
C ASN A 23 10.21 10.76 6.09
N ASN A 24 9.78 9.76 6.86
CA ASN A 24 9.84 9.78 8.32
C ASN A 24 11.29 9.85 8.83
N ILE A 25 12.22 9.10 8.21
CA ILE A 25 13.65 9.12 8.57
C ILE A 25 14.28 10.47 8.23
N ALA A 26 14.03 10.97 7.01
CA ALA A 26 14.58 12.25 6.56
C ALA A 26 14.17 13.43 7.45
N ASN A 27 12.99 13.36 8.07
CA ASN A 27 12.44 14.41 8.94
C ASN A 27 12.54 14.08 10.44
N ALA A 28 13.30 13.04 10.83
CA ALA A 28 13.35 12.59 12.22
C ALA A 28 13.89 13.66 13.20
N SER A 29 14.73 14.57 12.72
CA SER A 29 15.31 15.67 13.51
C SER A 29 14.54 16.98 13.39
N THR A 30 13.46 17.02 12.60
CA THR A 30 12.63 18.21 12.43
C THR A 30 11.69 18.35 13.62
N VAL A 31 11.89 19.38 14.44
CA VAL A 31 11.04 19.65 15.62
C VAL A 31 9.59 19.86 15.18
N GLY A 32 8.66 19.17 15.84
CA GLY A 32 7.23 19.25 15.52
C GLY A 32 6.79 18.40 14.32
N TYR A 33 7.69 17.62 13.71
CA TYR A 33 7.31 16.69 12.64
C TYR A 33 6.42 15.55 13.17
N SER A 34 5.26 15.37 12.54
CA SER A 34 4.39 14.22 12.77
C SER A 34 4.66 13.15 11.74
N ARG A 35 5.07 11.97 12.21
CA ARG A 35 5.30 10.80 11.34
C ARG A 35 4.02 10.39 10.62
N GLN A 36 4.19 9.94 9.38
CA GLN A 36 3.12 9.37 8.57
C GLN A 36 3.11 7.84 8.68
N THR A 37 1.95 7.22 8.51
CA THR A 37 1.80 5.76 8.53
C THR A 37 1.05 5.31 7.28
N ALA A 38 1.64 4.37 6.55
CA ALA A 38 0.99 3.72 5.42
C ALA A 38 0.09 2.59 5.94
N VAL A 39 -1.20 2.64 5.61
CA VAL A 39 -2.18 1.61 5.96
C VAL A 39 -2.61 0.90 4.69
N MET A 40 -2.37 -0.41 4.63
CA MET A 40 -2.80 -1.25 3.50
C MET A 40 -4.20 -1.78 3.74
N GLY A 41 -5.01 -1.83 2.69
CA GLY A 41 -6.36 -2.38 2.71
C GLY A 41 -6.54 -3.45 1.64
N SER A 42 -7.44 -4.40 1.90
CA SER A 42 -7.87 -5.38 0.91
C SER A 42 -8.82 -4.75 -0.10
N VAL A 43 -8.70 -5.15 -1.36
CA VAL A 43 -9.66 -4.77 -2.40
C VAL A 43 -10.90 -5.66 -2.24
N PRO A 44 -12.13 -5.12 -2.30
CA PRO A 44 -13.33 -5.94 -2.30
C PRO A 44 -13.31 -6.94 -3.44
N GLY A 45 -13.86 -8.14 -3.22
CA GLY A 45 -13.98 -9.14 -4.26
C GLY A 45 -14.76 -8.61 -5.46
N GLN A 46 -14.24 -8.85 -6.66
CA GLN A 46 -14.88 -8.49 -7.90
C GLN A 46 -16.00 -9.50 -8.20
N PHE A 47 -17.24 -9.04 -8.24
CA PHE A 47 -18.35 -9.89 -8.66
C PHE A 47 -18.18 -10.31 -10.13
N THR A 48 -18.20 -11.61 -10.35
CA THR A 48 -18.35 -12.25 -11.66
C THR A 48 -19.71 -12.96 -11.64
N GLY A 49 -20.35 -13.16 -12.79
CA GLY A 49 -21.68 -13.81 -12.84
C GLY A 49 -21.77 -15.21 -12.20
N SER A 50 -20.65 -15.80 -11.79
CA SER A 50 -20.56 -17.07 -11.04
C SER A 50 -20.17 -16.92 -9.55
N GLY A 51 -19.95 -15.69 -9.04
CA GLY A 51 -19.54 -15.41 -7.65
C GLY A 51 -18.55 -14.25 -7.51
N TYR A 52 -18.14 -13.91 -6.29
CA TYR A 52 -17.11 -12.88 -6.03
C TYR A 52 -15.70 -13.47 -6.15
N ILE A 53 -14.84 -12.83 -6.93
CA ILE A 53 -13.41 -13.13 -7.06
C ILE A 53 -12.63 -12.01 -6.38
N GLY A 54 -12.15 -12.24 -5.16
CA GLY A 54 -11.36 -11.32 -4.34
C GLY A 54 -10.20 -12.02 -3.70
#